data_AF-A0ABD0Q0J3-F1
#
_entry.id   AF-A0ABD0Q0J3-F1
#
_cell.length_a   1.000
_cell.length_b   1.000
_cell.length_c   1.000
_cell.angle_alpha   90.00
_cell.angle_beta   90.00
_cell.angle_gamma   90.00
#
_symmetry.space_group_name_H-M   'P 1'
#
loop_
_entity.id
_entity.type
_entity.pdbx_description
1 polymer ?
#
loop_
_entity_poly.entity_id
_entity_poly.type
_entity_poly.pdbx_seq_one_letter_code
_entity_poly.pdbx_strand_id
1 'polypeptide(L)'
;MDVVNTARVRQNMLEEECSEVPDSDETVPNDTWIFPLVQMKPLGIHLDELVTKRLLTEAGGDSVVFLTSGYFNLTRTYMQLVLGAAADYRILMASPEVNGFFGAKGVAGAIPEAYVHLARQFYNK
;
A
#
# COMPACT_ATOMS: atom_id res chain seq x y z
N MET A 1 10.89 26.17 -9.44
CA MET A 1 10.44 25.59 -10.73
C MET A 1 11.43 24.55 -11.25
N ASP A 2 12.73 24.69 -11.02
CA ASP A 2 13.75 23.76 -11.53
C ASP A 2 13.59 22.31 -11.06
N VAL A 3 13.25 22.09 -9.79
CA VAL A 3 13.04 20.74 -9.22
C VAL A 3 11.95 19.96 -9.98
N VAL A 4 10.88 20.64 -10.40
CA VAL A 4 9.77 20.01 -11.14
C VAL A 4 10.20 19.66 -12.56
N ASN A 5 10.98 20.53 -13.21
CA ASN A 5 11.53 20.25 -14.54
C ASN A 5 12.55 19.10 -14.49
N THR A 6 13.42 19.06 -13.48
CA THR A 6 14.38 17.95 -13.31
C THR A 6 13.68 16.62 -13.02
N ALA A 7 12.62 16.62 -12.20
CA ALA A 7 11.81 15.43 -11.94
C ALA A 7 11.14 14.91 -13.22
N ARG A 8 10.60 15.80 -14.05
CA ARG A 8 9.95 15.46 -15.32
C ARG A 8 10.94 14.86 -16.34
N VAL A 9 12.14 15.43 -16.45
CA VAL A 9 13.19 14.88 -17.33
C VAL A 9 13.62 13.49 -16.87
N ARG A 10 13.78 13.28 -15.55
CA ARG A 10 14.10 11.95 -15.00
C ARG A 10 12.99 10.94 -15.23
N GLN A 11 11.73 11.34 -15.08
CA GLN A 11 10.60 10.45 -15.33
C GLN A 11 10.56 10.02 -16.80
N ASN A 12 10.76 10.96 -17.74
CA ASN A 12 10.82 10.62 -19.16
C ASN A 12 11.99 9.67 -19.48
N MET A 13 13.17 9.88 -18.88
CA MET A 13 14.32 8.97 -19.04
C MET A 13 14.04 7.56 -18.47
N LEU A 14 13.35 7.46 -17.34
CA LEU A 14 12.94 6.17 -16.75
C LEU A 14 11.89 5.45 -17.60
N GLU A 15 10.98 6.20 -18.23
CA GLU A 15 10.00 5.66 -19.18
C GLU A 15 10.68 5.13 -20.45
N GLU A 16 11.72 5.82 -20.94
CA GLU A 16 12.57 5.33 -22.04
C GLU A 16 13.36 4.07 -21.62
N GLU A 17 14.01 4.05 -20.45
CA GLU A 17 14.76 2.89 -19.94
C GLU A 17 13.86 1.64 -19.72
N CYS A 18 12.61 1.82 -19.27
CA CYS A 18 11.66 0.70 -19.13
C CYS A 18 11.18 0.15 -20.48
N SER A 19 11.31 0.92 -21.56
CA SER A 19 10.89 0.50 -22.91
C SER A 19 11.97 -0.27 -23.67
N GLU A 20 13.22 -0.28 -23.19
CA GLU A 20 14.35 -0.98 -23.82
C GLU A 20 14.51 -2.45 -23.40
N VAL A 21 13.60 -3.00 -22.58
CA VAL A 21 13.60 -4.44 -22.29
C VAL A 21 13.24 -5.18 -23.58
N PRO A 22 14.15 -6.00 -24.14
CA PRO A 22 13.86 -6.70 -25.39
C PRO A 22 12.68 -7.64 -25.15
N ASP A 23 11.67 -7.49 -26.01
CA ASP A 23 10.47 -8.33 -26.09
C ASP A 23 10.94 -9.78 -26.31
N SER A 24 11.11 -10.49 -25.21
CA SER A 24 11.53 -11.89 -25.20
C SER A 24 10.27 -12.72 -25.36
N ASP A 25 10.11 -13.26 -26.57
CA ASP A 25 9.24 -14.36 -26.99
C ASP A 25 7.95 -14.63 -26.18
N GLU A 26 6.82 -14.47 -26.88
CA GLU A 26 5.43 -14.61 -26.44
C GLU A 26 4.90 -13.47 -25.55
N THR A 27 3.80 -12.86 -26.01
CA THR A 27 3.08 -11.75 -25.36
C THR A 27 2.51 -12.19 -24.01
N VAL A 28 3.34 -12.30 -22.98
CA VAL A 28 2.87 -12.49 -21.61
C VAL A 28 2.16 -11.19 -21.23
N PRO A 29 0.84 -11.22 -20.99
CA PRO A 29 0.14 -10.01 -20.57
C PRO A 29 0.72 -9.56 -19.23
N ASN A 30 1.04 -8.26 -19.12
CA ASN A 30 1.41 -7.67 -17.84
C ASN A 30 0.32 -7.96 -16.81
N ASP A 31 0.66 -8.72 -15.78
CA ASP A 31 -0.24 -9.13 -14.70
C ASP A 31 -0.17 -8.20 -13.48
N THR A 32 0.79 -7.27 -13.50
CA THR A 32 1.14 -6.43 -12.35
C THR A 32 1.10 -4.95 -12.74
N TRP A 33 0.42 -4.16 -11.91
CA TRP A 33 0.29 -2.71 -12.08
C TRP A 33 0.95 -1.98 -10.90
N ILE A 34 1.74 -0.95 -11.21
CA ILE A 34 2.41 -0.10 -10.21
C ILE A 34 1.83 1.31 -10.31
N PHE A 35 1.29 1.82 -9.21
CA PHE A 35 0.71 3.16 -9.13
C PHE A 35 1.52 4.03 -8.17
N PRO A 36 2.28 5.03 -8.67
CA PRO A 36 2.91 6.03 -7.80
C PRO A 36 1.85 7.00 -7.28
N LEU A 37 1.58 6.98 -5.98
CA LEU A 37 0.56 7.81 -5.34
C LEU A 37 1.20 8.84 -4.39
N VAL A 38 0.51 9.96 -4.19
CA VAL A 38 0.94 11.03 -3.28
C VAL A 38 -0.22 11.50 -2.40
N GLN A 39 0.08 11.76 -1.13
CA GLN A 39 -0.85 12.31 -0.14
C GLN A 39 -0.25 13.53 0.53
N MET A 40 -0.89 14.69 0.43
CA MET A 40 -0.50 15.92 1.14
C MET A 40 -1.76 16.72 1.53
N LYS A 41 -2.50 16.21 2.51
CA LYS A 41 -3.78 16.77 2.97
C LYS A 41 -3.73 18.29 3.30
N PRO A 42 -2.69 18.83 3.98
CA PRO A 42 -2.61 20.28 4.22
C PRO A 42 -2.52 21.14 2.95
N LEU A 43 -2.09 20.56 1.83
CA LEU A 43 -2.03 21.21 0.52
C LEU A 43 -3.23 20.86 -0.38
N GLY A 44 -4.23 20.16 0.17
CA GLY A 44 -5.41 19.73 -0.60
C GLY A 44 -5.16 18.55 -1.54
N ILE A 45 -4.06 17.80 -1.38
CA ILE A 45 -3.75 16.62 -2.20
C ILE A 45 -4.22 15.35 -1.49
N HIS A 46 -5.17 14.66 -2.10
CA HIS A 46 -5.87 13.49 -1.54
C HIS A 46 -5.84 12.24 -2.45
N LEU A 47 -4.91 12.19 -3.40
CA LEU A 47 -4.91 11.19 -4.46
C LEU A 47 -4.79 9.77 -3.91
N ASP A 48 -3.80 9.53 -3.03
CA ASP A 48 -3.61 8.24 -2.36
C ASP A 48 -4.88 7.78 -1.65
N GLU A 49 -5.47 8.66 -0.82
CA GLU A 49 -6.69 8.36 -0.07
C GLU A 49 -7.85 7.95 -1.00
N LEU A 50 -8.04 8.64 -2.13
CA LEU A 50 -9.10 8.34 -3.08
C LEU A 50 -8.87 6.99 -3.77
N VAL A 51 -7.64 6.75 -4.25
CA VAL A 51 -7.28 5.52 -4.97
C VAL A 51 -7.34 4.31 -4.05
N THR A 52 -6.78 4.38 -2.84
CA THR A 52 -6.83 3.28 -1.87
C THR A 52 -8.27 2.90 -1.52
N LYS A 53 -9.16 3.87 -1.26
CA LYS A 53 -10.58 3.59 -0.98
C LYS A 53 -11.23 2.83 -2.13
N ARG A 54 -10.93 3.22 -3.37
CA ARG A 54 -11.50 2.59 -4.56
C ARG A 54 -11.00 1.15 -4.74
N LEU A 55 -9.69 0.94 -4.62
CA LEU A 55 -9.11 -0.42 -4.66
C LEU A 55 -9.69 -1.33 -3.57
N LEU A 56 -9.96 -0.79 -2.38
CA LEU A 56 -10.53 -1.57 -1.27
C LEU A 56 -12.03 -1.90 -1.43
N THR A 57 -12.75 -1.29 -2.39
CA THR A 57 -14.22 -1.43 -2.47
C THR A 57 -14.74 -1.93 -3.81
N GLU A 58 -13.96 -1.82 -4.88
CA GLU A 58 -14.42 -2.18 -6.23
C GLU A 58 -14.33 -3.69 -6.55
N ALA A 59 -13.63 -4.47 -5.72
CA ALA A 59 -13.55 -5.92 -5.92
C ALA A 59 -14.94 -6.58 -5.76
N GLY A 60 -15.31 -7.43 -6.72
CA GLY A 60 -16.59 -8.14 -6.74
C GLY A 60 -16.71 -9.18 -5.61
N GLY A 61 -17.94 -9.60 -5.30
CA GLY A 61 -18.21 -10.55 -4.21
C GLY A 61 -17.69 -11.98 -4.44
N ASP A 62 -17.32 -12.31 -5.67
CA ASP A 62 -16.66 -13.55 -6.09
C ASP A 62 -15.12 -13.46 -6.03
N SER A 63 -14.58 -12.30 -5.66
CA SER A 63 -13.14 -12.04 -5.60
C SER A 63 -12.56 -12.31 -4.22
N VAL A 64 -11.28 -12.69 -4.19
CA VAL A 64 -10.46 -12.73 -2.98
C VAL A 64 -9.37 -11.68 -3.10
N VAL A 65 -9.35 -10.70 -2.19
CA VAL A 65 -8.36 -9.64 -2.14
C VAL A 65 -7.29 -9.98 -1.10
N PHE A 66 -6.05 -10.09 -1.56
CA PHE A 66 -4.88 -10.23 -0.70
C PHE A 66 -4.28 -8.85 -0.43
N LEU A 67 -4.37 -8.40 0.82
CA LEU A 67 -3.80 -7.12 1.26
C LEU A 67 -2.56 -7.39 2.10
N THR A 68 -1.39 -6.92 1.67
CA THR A 68 -0.16 -6.99 2.46
C THR A 68 0.14 -5.66 3.13
N SER A 69 0.64 -5.68 4.36
CA SER A 69 1.05 -4.49 5.08
C SER A 69 2.27 -4.75 5.96
N GLY A 70 3.30 -3.91 5.79
CA GLY A 70 4.49 -3.95 6.66
C GLY A 70 4.20 -3.50 8.10
N TYR A 71 3.17 -2.68 8.29
CA TYR A 71 2.71 -2.26 9.61
C TYR A 71 1.19 -2.22 9.61
N PHE A 72 0.53 -3.02 10.44
CA PHE A 72 -0.92 -3.00 10.52
C PHE A 72 -1.42 -1.70 11.16
N ASN A 73 -1.63 -0.69 10.32
CA ASN A 73 -2.00 0.67 10.68
C ASN A 73 -3.15 1.20 9.81
N LEU A 74 -4.13 0.33 9.51
CA LEU A 74 -5.31 0.76 8.77
C LEU A 74 -6.09 1.79 9.58
N THR A 75 -6.46 2.90 8.92
CA THR A 75 -7.34 3.89 9.53
C THR A 75 -8.70 3.27 9.84
N ARG A 76 -9.46 3.85 10.78
CA ARG A 76 -10.84 3.40 11.07
C ARG A 76 -11.71 3.37 9.82
N THR A 77 -11.55 4.35 8.94
CA THR A 77 -12.23 4.41 7.65
C THR A 77 -11.88 3.21 6.79
N TYR A 78 -10.60 2.87 6.63
CA TYR A 78 -10.20 1.73 5.80
C TYR A 78 -10.62 0.39 6.40
N MET A 79 -10.55 0.24 7.74
CA MET A 79 -11.09 -0.96 8.40
C MET A 79 -12.58 -1.14 8.12
N GLN A 80 -13.38 -0.06 8.17
CA GLN A 80 -14.81 -0.13 7.86
C GLN A 80 -15.07 -0.50 6.40
N LEU A 81 -14.27 0.02 5.46
CA LEU A 81 -14.40 -0.35 4.05
C LEU A 81 -14.08 -1.81 3.82
N VAL A 82 -13.00 -2.33 4.41
CA VAL A 82 -12.63 -3.76 4.30
C VAL A 82 -13.70 -4.66 4.91
N LEU A 83 -14.19 -4.34 6.11
CA LEU A 83 -15.22 -5.15 6.78
C LEU A 83 -16.59 -5.09 6.08
N GLY A 84 -16.85 -4.05 5.29
CA GLY A 84 -18.10 -3.88 4.53
C GLY A 84 -17.98 -4.21 3.04
N ALA A 85 -16.81 -4.64 2.58
CA ALA A 85 -16.59 -4.96 1.17
C ALA A 85 -17.32 -6.24 0.77
N ALA A 86 -17.63 -6.38 -0.52
CA ALA A 86 -18.25 -7.59 -1.04
C ALA A 86 -17.26 -8.76 -1.12
N ALA A 87 -16.00 -8.48 -1.43
CA ALA A 87 -14.94 -9.48 -1.62
C ALA A 87 -14.46 -10.11 -0.30
N ASP A 88 -13.90 -11.33 -0.36
CA ASP A 88 -13.18 -11.96 0.75
C ASP A 88 -11.80 -11.30 0.91
N TYR A 89 -11.45 -10.88 2.12
CA TYR A 89 -10.18 -10.20 2.41
C TYR A 89 -9.23 -11.08 3.21
N ARG A 90 -8.02 -11.25 2.69
CA ARG A 90 -6.92 -11.94 3.38
C ARG A 90 -5.78 -10.96 3.60
N ILE A 91 -5.54 -10.63 4.87
CA ILE A 91 -4.54 -9.63 5.24
C ILE A 91 -3.27 -10.33 5.72
N LEU A 92 -2.16 -10.09 5.02
CA LEU A 92 -0.83 -10.51 5.43
C LEU A 92 -0.12 -9.33 6.09
N MET A 93 0.37 -9.54 7.30
CA MET A 93 1.08 -8.52 8.07
C MET A 93 2.49 -8.99 8.39
N ALA A 94 3.44 -8.05 8.45
CA ALA A 94 4.78 -8.35 8.91
C ALA A 94 4.81 -8.74 10.40
N SER A 95 5.75 -9.61 10.77
CA SER A 95 5.96 -9.99 12.17
C SER A 95 6.62 -8.85 12.97
N PRO A 96 6.49 -8.80 14.31
CA PRO A 96 7.14 -7.78 15.13
C PRO A 96 8.66 -7.71 14.94
N GLU A 97 9.31 -8.85 14.69
CA GLU A 97 10.76 -9.01 14.62
C GLU A 97 11.41 -8.28 13.43
N VAL A 98 10.68 -8.06 12.34
CA VAL A 98 11.19 -7.34 11.16
C VAL A 98 10.99 -5.84 11.25
N ASN A 99 10.34 -5.36 12.31
CA ASN A 99 10.20 -3.93 12.59
C ASN A 99 11.53 -3.36 13.12
N GLY A 100 11.98 -2.22 12.59
CA GLY A 100 13.23 -1.58 13.02
C GLY A 100 13.25 -1.14 14.50
N PHE A 101 12.10 -1.08 15.16
CA PHE A 101 11.99 -0.81 16.60
C PHE A 101 11.99 -2.07 17.47
N PHE A 102 12.08 -3.27 16.89
CA PHE A 102 12.12 -4.51 17.65
C PHE A 102 13.34 -4.54 18.59
N GLY A 103 13.08 -4.73 19.89
CA GLY A 103 14.13 -4.70 20.91
C GLY A 103 14.71 -3.30 21.21
N ALA A 104 14.15 -2.22 20.66
CA ALA A 104 14.59 -0.86 20.97
C ALA A 104 14.36 -0.53 22.47
N LYS A 105 15.24 0.29 23.05
CA LYS A 105 15.12 0.70 24.46
C LYS A 105 13.98 1.70 24.65
N GLY A 106 13.32 1.62 25.81
CA GLY A 106 12.26 2.55 26.19
C GLY A 106 10.97 2.33 25.39
N VAL A 107 10.16 3.39 25.26
CA VAL A 107 8.80 3.33 24.67
C VAL A 107 8.82 2.88 23.22
N ALA A 108 9.89 3.19 22.47
CA ALA A 108 10.02 2.80 21.07
C ALA A 108 9.96 1.27 20.90
N GLY A 109 10.50 0.49 21.84
CA GLY A 109 10.45 -0.97 21.80
C GLY A 109 9.04 -1.58 21.85
N ALA A 110 8.03 -0.79 22.27
CA ALA A 110 6.64 -1.21 22.30
C ALA A 110 5.89 -0.99 20.95
N ILE A 111 6.50 -0.29 19.99
CA ILE A 111 5.87 0.00 18.69
C ILE A 111 5.49 -1.27 17.91
N PRO A 112 6.34 -2.31 17.81
CA PRO A 112 5.96 -3.54 17.11
C PRO A 112 4.73 -4.21 17.73
N GLU A 113 4.70 -4.33 19.06
CA GLU A 113 3.56 -4.89 19.80
C GLU A 113 2.29 -4.03 19.68
N ALA A 114 2.43 -2.71 19.54
CA ALA A 114 1.29 -1.84 19.30
C ALA A 114 0.58 -2.18 17.97
N TYR A 115 1.33 -2.50 16.90
CA TYR A 115 0.73 -2.95 15.64
C TYR A 115 0.03 -4.31 15.79
N VAL A 116 0.61 -5.24 16.55
CA VAL A 116 -0.04 -6.53 16.88
C VAL A 116 -1.34 -6.29 17.65
N HIS A 117 -1.32 -5.35 18.60
CA HIS A 117 -2.50 -4.99 19.37
C HIS A 117 -3.62 -4.43 18.47
N LEU A 118 -3.28 -3.53 17.54
CA LEU A 118 -4.25 -3.01 16.55
C LEU A 118 -4.81 -4.13 15.66
N ALA A 119 -3.97 -5.06 15.22
CA ALA A 119 -4.38 -6.22 14.44
C ALA A 119 -5.35 -7.12 15.22
N ARG A 120 -5.06 -7.38 16.50
CA ARG A 120 -5.95 -8.16 17.38
C ARG A 120 -7.29 -7.45 17.58
N GLN A 121 -7.29 -6.12 17.76
CA GLN A 121 -8.54 -5.37 17.87
C GLN A 121 -9.38 -5.46 16.60
N PHE A 122 -8.74 -5.42 15.43
CA PHE A 122 -9.42 -5.60 14.15
C PHE A 122 -10.00 -7.01 13.99
N TYR A 123 -9.23 -8.04 14.33
CA TYR A 123 -9.65 -9.44 14.22
C TYR A 123 -10.84 -9.80 15.12
N ASN A 124 -10.97 -9.14 16.27
CA ASN A 124 -12.04 -9.39 17.23
C ASN A 124 -13.33 -8.60 16.94
N LYS A 125 -13.42 -7.92 15.80
CA LYS A 125 -14.66 -7.26 15.34
C LYS A 125 -15.45 -8.17 14.43
#